data_AF-T0Y7I0-F1
#
_entry.id   AF-T0Y7I0-F1
#
_cell.length_a   1.000
_cell.length_b   1.000
_cell.length_c   1.000
_cell.angle_alpha   90.00
_cell.angle_beta   90.00
_cell.angle_gamma   90.00
#
_symmetry.space_group_name_H-M   'P 1'
#
loop_
_entity.id
_entity.type
_entity.pdbx_description
1 polymer ?
#
loop_
_entity_poly.entity_id
_entity_poly.type
_entity_poly.pdbx_seq_one_letter_code
_entity_poly.pdbx_strand_id
1 'polypeptide(L)'
;NQSFPAQIGEQFNVTMTFQGIHYYFDDIARNSASFVNTQSVSVMTSYPGENQFLTVSSGEQGVLLYPDWEITLRADFPENYTIMENGGIVKSGTAQGITGIPLTVNGTTVSVEVSLGGKVYSYKNEFVANIPIQKYYGPKPPPLQFTLSQYEYGIARAFVASLFGIFISILSVRKWIIEREKREVQIL
;
A
#
# COMPACT_ATOMS: atom_id res chain seq x y z
N ASN A 1 -0.70 -32.83 -4.41
CA ASN A 1 -0.28 -33.07 -5.80
C ASN A 1 -1.34 -33.86 -6.54
N GLN A 2 -2.33 -33.17 -7.13
CA GLN A 2 -3.20 -33.76 -8.15
C GLN A 2 -2.73 -33.21 -9.49
N SER A 3 -2.18 -34.08 -10.34
CA SER A 3 -1.80 -33.74 -11.70
C SER A 3 -3.05 -33.74 -12.57
N PHE A 4 -3.39 -32.58 -13.14
CA PHE A 4 -4.43 -32.49 -14.16
C PHE A 4 -3.87 -33.02 -15.49
N PRO A 5 -4.55 -33.97 -16.17
CA PRO A 5 -4.04 -34.60 -17.39
C PRO A 5 -4.17 -33.74 -18.66
N ALA A 6 -4.80 -32.56 -18.60
CA ALA A 6 -5.03 -31.72 -19.78
C ALA A 6 -3.75 -31.04 -20.28
N GLN A 7 -3.46 -31.17 -21.58
CA GLN A 7 -2.33 -30.50 -22.24
C GLN A 7 -2.59 -28.99 -22.40
N ILE A 8 -1.53 -28.21 -22.60
CA ILE A 8 -1.65 -26.76 -22.85
C ILE A 8 -2.41 -26.54 -24.16
N GLY A 9 -3.45 -25.72 -24.12
CA GLY A 9 -4.34 -25.46 -25.27
C GLY A 9 -5.52 -26.42 -25.41
N GLU A 10 -5.62 -27.48 -24.59
CA GLU A 10 -6.83 -28.29 -24.51
C GLU A 10 -7.90 -27.58 -23.67
N GLN A 11 -9.13 -27.59 -24.17
CA GLN A 11 -10.33 -27.18 -23.45
C GLN A 11 -10.80 -28.35 -22.60
N PHE A 12 -11.13 -28.09 -21.34
CA PHE A 12 -11.66 -29.09 -20.43
C PHE A 12 -12.69 -28.48 -19.49
N ASN A 13 -13.61 -29.33 -19.03
CA ASN A 13 -14.65 -28.91 -18.11
C ASN A 13 -14.21 -29.26 -16.69
N VAL A 14 -14.43 -28.33 -15.77
CA VAL A 14 -14.08 -28.49 -14.36
C VAL A 14 -15.33 -28.40 -13.52
N THR A 15 -15.49 -29.35 -12.61
CA THR A 15 -16.48 -29.30 -11.56
C THR A 15 -15.80 -29.02 -10.23
N MET A 16 -16.25 -27.96 -9.56
CA MET A 16 -15.79 -27.60 -8.21
C MET A 16 -16.96 -27.69 -7.26
N THR A 17 -16.77 -28.40 -6.14
CA THR A 17 -17.75 -28.40 -5.05
C THR A 17 -17.21 -27.57 -3.90
N PHE A 18 -17.89 -26.48 -3.56
CA PHE A 18 -17.53 -25.64 -2.41
C PHE A 18 -18.75 -25.44 -1.51
N GLN A 19 -18.60 -25.79 -0.24
CA GLN A 19 -19.67 -25.73 0.76
C GLN A 19 -20.97 -26.46 0.33
N GLY A 20 -20.84 -27.57 -0.40
CA GLY A 20 -21.99 -28.36 -0.88
C GLY A 20 -22.68 -27.82 -2.13
N ILE A 21 -22.20 -26.71 -2.70
CA ILE A 21 -22.69 -26.17 -3.98
C ILE A 21 -21.75 -26.63 -5.10
N HIS A 22 -22.33 -27.17 -6.16
CA HIS A 22 -21.62 -27.63 -7.36
C HIS A 22 -21.54 -26.50 -8.40
N TYR A 23 -20.32 -26.11 -8.73
CA TYR A 23 -20.00 -25.15 -9.78
C TYR A 23 -19.47 -25.90 -10.99
N TYR A 24 -20.09 -25.65 -12.14
CA TYR A 24 -19.70 -26.21 -13.43
C TYR A 24 -19.03 -25.12 -14.24
N PHE A 25 -17.83 -25.40 -14.73
CA PHE A 25 -17.10 -24.52 -15.61
C PHE A 25 -16.82 -25.27 -16.91
N ASP A 26 -17.45 -24.81 -17.98
CA ASP A 26 -17.23 -25.32 -19.32
C ASP A 26 -16.18 -24.47 -20.04
N ASP A 27 -15.50 -25.06 -21.03
CA ASP A 27 -14.53 -24.38 -21.90
C ASP A 27 -13.34 -23.69 -21.19
N ILE A 28 -12.86 -24.24 -20.07
CA ILE A 28 -11.62 -23.75 -19.47
C ILE A 28 -10.45 -24.19 -20.35
N ALA A 29 -9.72 -23.22 -20.89
CA ALA A 29 -8.45 -23.46 -21.56
C ALA A 29 -7.30 -23.46 -20.55
N ARG A 30 -6.47 -24.52 -20.57
CA ARG A 30 -5.19 -24.50 -19.86
C ARG A 30 -4.22 -23.60 -20.63
N ASN A 31 -4.16 -22.34 -20.25
CA ASN A 31 -3.08 -21.46 -20.67
C ASN A 31 -1.82 -21.77 -19.85
N SER A 32 -0.64 -21.65 -20.46
CA SER A 32 0.60 -21.55 -19.71
C SER A 32 0.41 -20.47 -18.63
N ALA A 33 0.72 -20.78 -17.38
CA ALA A 33 0.74 -19.76 -16.34
C ALA A 33 1.70 -18.67 -16.79
N SER A 34 1.18 -17.54 -17.27
CA SER A 34 1.99 -16.38 -17.55
C SER A 34 2.43 -15.84 -16.19
N PHE A 35 3.64 -16.21 -15.75
CA PHE A 35 4.31 -15.49 -14.70
C PHE A 35 4.52 -14.07 -15.24
N VAL A 36 3.64 -13.15 -14.86
CA VAL A 36 3.88 -11.73 -15.08
C VAL A 36 5.07 -11.41 -14.20
N ASN A 37 6.26 -11.29 -14.79
CA ASN A 37 7.46 -10.90 -14.07
C ASN A 37 7.21 -9.48 -13.53
N THR A 38 6.96 -9.38 -12.21
CA THR A 38 6.73 -8.09 -11.58
C THR A 38 8.07 -7.46 -11.28
N GLN A 39 8.39 -6.45 -12.08
CA GLN A 39 9.59 -5.63 -11.93
C GLN A 39 9.14 -4.21 -11.60
N SER A 40 9.72 -3.63 -10.55
CA SER A 40 9.47 -2.24 -10.19
C SER A 40 10.71 -1.58 -9.61
N VAL A 41 10.85 -0.29 -9.88
CA VAL A 41 11.88 0.58 -9.30
C VAL A 41 11.18 1.71 -8.58
N SER A 42 11.62 2.00 -7.36
CA SER A 42 11.19 3.17 -6.61
C SER A 42 12.41 3.89 -6.03
N VAL A 43 12.38 5.22 -6.07
CA VAL A 43 13.46 6.07 -5.55
C VAL A 43 12.92 6.88 -4.39
N MET A 44 13.59 6.74 -3.25
CA MET A 44 13.39 7.59 -2.08
C MET A 44 14.68 8.38 -1.85
N THR A 45 14.56 9.65 -1.50
CA THR A 45 15.70 10.53 -1.26
C THR A 45 15.61 11.15 0.12
N SER A 46 16.74 11.34 0.80
CA SER A 46 16.85 11.90 2.15
C SER A 46 17.98 12.90 2.27
N TYR A 47 17.82 13.85 3.19
CA TYR A 47 18.89 14.78 3.52
C TYR A 47 19.72 14.24 4.69
N PRO A 48 21.07 14.26 4.62
CA PRO A 48 21.93 13.76 5.68
C PRO A 48 21.61 14.39 7.04
N GLY A 49 21.30 13.56 8.03
CA GLY A 49 21.02 14.00 9.41
C GLY A 49 19.61 14.53 9.66
N GLU A 50 18.72 14.53 8.66
CA GLU A 50 17.33 15.00 8.79
C GLU A 50 16.32 13.88 8.49
N ASN A 51 15.24 13.80 9.27
CA ASN A 51 14.13 12.87 9.02
C ASN A 51 13.15 13.45 7.98
N GLN A 52 13.67 13.80 6.81
CA GLN A 52 12.90 14.30 5.68
C GLN A 52 13.17 13.44 4.46
N PHE A 53 12.10 12.99 3.81
CA PHE A 53 12.16 12.09 2.66
C PHE A 53 11.35 12.66 1.52
N LEU A 54 11.88 12.57 0.30
CA LEU A 54 11.18 12.92 -0.94
C LEU A 54 11.19 11.71 -1.86
N THR A 55 10.05 11.42 -2.47
CA THR A 55 9.89 10.32 -3.43
C THR A 55 9.65 10.87 -4.82
N VAL A 56 10.18 10.19 -5.84
CA VAL A 56 9.98 10.58 -7.24
C VAL A 56 9.48 9.41 -8.06
N SER A 57 8.55 9.69 -8.96
CA SER A 57 8.06 8.72 -9.93
C SER A 57 8.88 8.78 -11.21
N SER A 58 9.13 7.63 -11.83
CA SER A 58 9.82 7.60 -13.13
C SER A 58 9.03 8.35 -14.19
N GLY A 59 9.73 9.14 -15.02
CA GLY A 59 9.14 9.91 -16.12
C GLY A 59 8.75 11.34 -15.77
N GLU A 60 8.83 11.72 -14.49
CA GLU A 60 8.76 13.12 -14.06
C GLU A 60 10.10 13.83 -14.40
N GLN A 61 10.08 15.17 -14.42
CA GLN A 61 11.25 16.00 -14.70
C GLN A 61 11.24 17.26 -13.84
N GLY A 62 12.42 17.70 -13.42
CA GLY A 62 12.57 18.95 -12.66
C GLY A 62 11.97 18.90 -11.26
N VAL A 63 11.85 17.70 -10.68
CA VAL A 63 11.44 17.49 -9.30
C VAL A 63 12.61 17.83 -8.37
N LEU A 64 12.30 18.41 -7.22
CA LEU A 64 13.26 18.69 -6.17
C LEU A 64 13.46 17.45 -5.30
N LEU A 65 14.71 17.00 -5.14
CA LEU A 65 15.10 15.80 -4.41
C LEU A 65 16.30 16.07 -3.51
N TYR A 66 16.56 15.19 -2.55
CA TYR A 66 17.73 15.28 -1.68
C TYR A 66 18.92 14.47 -2.22
N PRO A 67 20.17 14.71 -1.75
CA PRO A 67 21.36 14.06 -2.31
C PRO A 67 21.52 12.57 -1.98
N ASP A 68 21.01 12.08 -0.84
CA ASP A 68 21.12 10.66 -0.50
C ASP A 68 19.92 9.90 -1.07
N TRP A 69 20.15 9.02 -2.02
CA TRP A 69 19.12 8.24 -2.70
C TRP A 69 19.18 6.78 -2.26
N GLU A 70 18.01 6.21 -2.01
CA GLU A 70 17.80 4.78 -1.82
C GLU A 70 16.94 4.27 -2.97
N ILE A 71 17.59 3.57 -3.91
CA ILE A 71 16.94 2.99 -5.08
C ILE A 71 16.53 1.57 -4.72
N THR A 72 15.22 1.33 -4.62
CA THR A 72 14.67 0.01 -4.33
C THR A 72 14.27 -0.68 -5.62
N LEU A 73 14.92 -1.80 -5.92
CA LEU A 73 14.60 -2.70 -7.02
C LEU A 73 13.74 -3.85 -6.49
N ARG A 74 12.68 -4.20 -7.22
CA ARG A 74 11.92 -5.43 -6.99
C ARG A 74 11.87 -6.25 -8.27
N ALA A 75 12.25 -7.53 -8.19
CA ALA A 75 12.16 -8.49 -9.29
C ALA A 75 11.84 -9.90 -8.76
N ASP A 76 10.94 -10.63 -9.42
CA ASP A 76 10.59 -12.00 -9.01
C ASP A 76 11.69 -13.02 -9.36
N PHE A 77 12.43 -12.74 -10.44
CA PHE A 77 13.55 -13.54 -10.92
C PHE A 77 14.86 -12.76 -10.85
N PRO A 78 16.03 -13.43 -10.92
CA PRO A 78 17.31 -12.75 -11.03
C PRO A 78 17.38 -11.92 -12.32
N GLU A 79 17.35 -10.60 -12.17
CA GLU A 79 17.38 -9.64 -13.27
C GLU A 79 18.64 -8.78 -13.18
N ASN A 80 19.28 -8.55 -14.32
CA ASN A 80 20.40 -7.61 -14.36
C ASN A 80 19.88 -6.18 -14.23
N TYR A 81 20.61 -5.37 -13.46
CA TYR A 81 20.34 -3.95 -13.33
C TYR A 81 21.57 -3.10 -13.66
N THR A 82 21.33 -1.88 -14.09
CA THR A 82 22.37 -0.86 -14.30
C THR A 82 21.80 0.49 -13.89
N ILE A 83 22.57 1.24 -13.12
CA ILE A 83 22.24 2.59 -12.67
C ILE A 83 23.26 3.52 -13.31
N MET A 84 22.76 4.52 -14.01
CA MET A 84 23.54 5.54 -14.67
C MET A 84 23.24 6.90 -14.06
N GLU A 85 24.29 7.67 -13.77
CA GLU A 85 24.21 9.05 -13.32
C GLU A 85 24.88 9.92 -14.39
N ASN A 86 24.14 10.90 -14.92
CA ASN A 86 24.59 11.83 -15.95
C ASN A 86 25.23 11.12 -17.17
N GLY A 87 24.70 9.95 -17.54
CA GLY A 87 25.19 9.13 -18.66
C GLY A 87 26.37 8.21 -18.34
N GLY A 88 26.93 8.26 -17.13
CA GLY A 88 27.97 7.34 -16.66
C GLY A 88 27.39 6.21 -15.81
N ILE A 89 27.87 4.98 -15.98
CA ILE A 89 27.45 3.86 -15.12
C ILE A 89 28.07 4.05 -13.73
N VAL A 90 27.23 4.13 -12.70
CA VAL A 90 27.65 4.23 -11.30
C VAL A 90 27.54 2.90 -10.56
N LYS A 91 26.59 2.04 -10.95
CA LYS A 91 26.37 0.75 -10.28
C LYS A 91 25.71 -0.23 -11.23
N SER A 92 26.05 -1.51 -11.09
CA SER A 92 25.46 -2.60 -11.87
C SER A 92 25.53 -3.90 -11.09
N GLY A 93 24.62 -4.83 -11.39
CA GLY A 93 24.62 -6.15 -10.77
C GLY A 93 23.38 -6.94 -11.14
N THR A 94 23.00 -7.86 -10.28
CA THR A 94 21.78 -8.66 -10.41
C THR A 94 20.91 -8.46 -9.18
N ALA A 95 19.61 -8.31 -9.37
CA ALA A 95 18.62 -8.14 -8.30
C ALA A 95 17.59 -9.27 -8.36
N GLN A 96 17.21 -9.80 -7.19
CA GLN A 96 16.11 -10.75 -7.00
C GLN A 96 15.44 -10.43 -5.66
N GLY A 97 14.12 -10.51 -5.59
CA GLY A 97 13.35 -10.07 -4.43
C GLY A 97 13.39 -8.56 -4.31
N ILE A 98 13.56 -8.04 -3.09
CA ILE A 98 13.70 -6.59 -2.82
C ILE A 98 15.17 -6.29 -2.57
N THR A 99 15.75 -5.40 -3.37
CA THR A 99 17.15 -4.97 -3.26
C THR A 99 17.21 -3.45 -3.12
N GLY A 100 17.75 -2.97 -2.00
CA GLY A 100 18.03 -1.56 -1.76
C GLY A 100 19.43 -1.19 -2.22
N ILE A 101 19.55 -0.09 -2.95
CA ILE A 101 20.81 0.38 -3.50
C ILE A 101 21.01 1.84 -3.10
N PRO A 102 21.94 2.12 -2.17
CA PRO A 102 22.30 3.48 -1.84
C PRO A 102 23.10 4.10 -2.97
N LEU A 103 22.79 5.36 -3.27
CA LEU A 103 23.48 6.22 -4.22
C LEU A 103 23.53 7.64 -3.64
N THR A 104 24.71 8.24 -3.54
CA THR A 104 24.85 9.66 -3.20
C THR A 104 25.05 10.44 -4.48
N VAL A 105 24.13 11.35 -4.76
CA VAL A 105 24.18 12.23 -5.93
C VAL A 105 24.82 13.55 -5.55
N ASN A 106 25.77 14.00 -6.37
CA ASN A 106 26.46 15.28 -6.16
C ASN A 106 26.08 16.29 -7.24
N GLY A 107 25.87 17.55 -6.84
CA GLY A 107 25.60 18.66 -7.76
C GLY A 107 24.30 19.40 -7.44
N THR A 108 23.88 20.26 -8.35
CA THR A 108 22.60 21.00 -8.28
C THR A 108 21.52 20.39 -9.16
N THR A 109 21.91 19.62 -10.17
CA THR A 109 21.03 18.94 -11.10
C THR A 109 21.61 17.58 -11.45
N VAL A 110 20.75 16.56 -11.52
CA VAL A 110 21.15 15.19 -11.86
C VAL A 110 20.19 14.58 -12.88
N SER A 111 20.71 13.71 -13.74
CA SER A 111 19.89 12.74 -14.47
C SER A 111 20.27 11.33 -14.07
N VAL A 112 19.30 10.55 -13.59
CA VAL A 112 19.50 9.15 -13.20
C VAL A 112 18.66 8.25 -14.08
N GLU A 113 19.26 7.18 -14.60
CA GLU A 113 18.57 6.12 -15.32
C GLU A 113 18.82 4.78 -14.64
N VAL A 114 17.76 4.06 -14.33
CA VAL A 114 17.81 2.73 -13.73
C VAL A 114 17.24 1.74 -14.73
N SER A 115 18.07 0.85 -15.23
CA SER A 115 17.66 -0.30 -16.03
C SER A 115 17.50 -1.52 -15.13
N LEU A 116 16.40 -2.25 -15.27
CA LEU A 116 16.13 -3.52 -14.58
C LEU A 116 15.43 -4.47 -15.56
N GLY A 117 16.04 -5.61 -15.86
CA GLY A 117 15.42 -6.65 -16.70
C GLY A 117 14.97 -6.16 -18.09
N GLY A 118 15.68 -5.16 -18.63
CA GLY A 118 15.37 -4.52 -19.92
C GLY A 118 14.38 -3.36 -19.88
N LYS A 119 13.77 -3.05 -18.72
CA LYS A 119 12.98 -1.83 -18.52
C LYS A 119 13.85 -0.70 -18.01
N VAL A 120 13.64 0.50 -18.54
CA VAL A 120 14.38 1.71 -18.13
C VAL A 120 13.45 2.67 -17.42
N TYR A 121 13.85 3.06 -16.22
CA TYR A 121 13.22 4.07 -15.37
C TYR A 121 14.11 5.30 -15.37
N SER A 122 13.56 6.46 -15.70
CA SER A 122 14.35 7.67 -15.99
C SER A 122 13.86 8.84 -15.15
N TYR A 123 14.82 9.55 -14.57
CA TYR A 123 14.67 10.72 -13.70
C TYR A 123 15.56 11.81 -14.30
N LYS A 124 14.98 12.71 -15.11
CA LYS A 124 15.77 13.61 -15.97
C LYS A 124 15.74 15.04 -15.42
N ASN A 125 16.94 15.63 -15.33
CA ASN A 125 17.13 17.01 -14.89
C ASN A 125 16.48 17.31 -13.53
N GLU A 126 16.60 16.38 -12.59
CA GLU A 126 16.09 16.58 -11.22
C GLU A 126 16.97 17.56 -10.46
N PHE A 127 16.36 18.42 -9.65
CA PHE A 127 17.09 19.38 -8.83
C PHE A 127 17.49 18.73 -7.51
N VAL A 128 18.74 18.91 -7.11
CA VAL A 128 19.26 18.38 -5.85
C VAL A 128 19.33 19.49 -4.81
N ALA A 129 18.51 19.38 -3.77
CA ALA A 129 18.46 20.26 -2.62
C ALA A 129 19.61 19.94 -1.66
N ASN A 130 20.67 20.76 -1.71
CA ASN A 130 21.81 20.66 -0.79
C ASN A 130 21.57 21.37 0.56
N ILE A 131 20.32 21.74 0.84
CA ILE A 131 19.88 22.28 2.12
C ILE A 131 18.54 21.63 2.49
N PRO A 132 18.29 21.37 3.78
CA PRO A 132 17.02 20.81 4.20
C PRO A 132 15.91 21.82 3.94
N ILE A 133 14.84 21.37 3.31
CA ILE A 133 13.67 22.20 3.09
C ILE A 133 13.08 22.50 4.46
N GLN A 134 12.94 23.78 4.78
CA GLN A 134 12.33 24.18 6.04
C GLN A 134 10.88 23.69 6.04
N LYS A 135 10.52 22.83 7.00
CA LYS A 135 9.12 22.53 7.28
C LYS A 135 8.45 23.85 7.68
N TYR A 136 7.65 24.41 6.79
CA TYR A 136 6.79 25.54 7.14
C TYR A 136 5.72 25.04 8.11
N TYR A 137 6.00 25.14 9.41
CA TYR A 137 4.99 25.08 10.44
C TYR A 137 4.26 26.42 10.37
N GLY A 138 3.23 26.50 9.53
CA GLY A 138 2.31 27.63 9.56
C GLY A 138 1.82 27.87 10.99
N PRO A 139 1.34 29.09 11.30
CA PRO A 139 0.81 29.39 12.62
C PRO A 139 -0.17 28.29 13.03
N LYS A 140 0.04 27.72 14.22
CA LYS A 140 -0.82 26.68 14.79
C LYS A 140 -2.28 27.08 14.55
N PRO A 141 -3.12 26.21 13.96
CA PRO A 141 -4.51 26.56 13.74
C PRO A 141 -5.09 27.06 15.07
N PRO A 142 -5.80 28.19 15.07
CA PRO A 142 -6.36 28.73 16.30
C PRO A 142 -7.17 27.61 16.98
N PRO A 143 -7.05 27.45 18.31
CA PRO A 143 -7.83 26.44 19.03
C PRO A 143 -9.31 26.64 18.68
N LEU A 144 -10.01 25.54 18.40
CA LEU A 144 -11.44 25.57 18.08
C LEU A 144 -12.18 26.35 19.17
N GLN A 145 -12.65 27.54 18.83
CA GLN A 145 -13.47 28.35 19.72
C GLN A 145 -14.90 27.88 19.57
N PHE A 146 -15.32 26.95 20.42
CA PHE A 146 -16.74 26.60 20.52
C PHE A 146 -17.48 27.76 21.15
N THR A 147 -18.59 28.18 20.55
CA THR A 147 -19.53 29.08 21.22
C THR A 147 -20.17 28.34 22.40
N LEU A 148 -20.58 29.05 23.46
CA LEU A 148 -21.24 28.46 24.64
C LEU A 148 -22.39 27.51 24.24
N SER A 149 -23.16 27.90 23.22
CA SER A 149 -24.25 27.12 22.63
C SER A 149 -23.83 25.79 21.99
N GLN A 150 -22.64 25.71 21.37
CA GLN A 150 -22.14 24.46 20.77
C GLN A 150 -21.67 23.47 21.82
N TYR A 151 -21.07 23.97 22.91
CA TYR A 151 -20.66 23.15 24.04
C TYR A 151 -21.88 22.57 24.78
N GLU A 152 -22.88 23.40 25.07
CA GLU A 152 -24.13 22.97 25.71
C GLU A 152 -24.92 21.98 24.85
N TYR A 153 -24.97 22.19 23.53
CA TYR A 153 -25.59 21.24 22.60
C TYR A 153 -24.87 19.88 22.58
N GLY A 154 -23.54 19.86 22.65
CA GLY A 154 -22.75 18.63 22.72
C GLY A 154 -23.04 17.82 23.98
N ILE A 155 -23.13 18.48 25.14
CA ILE A 155 -23.48 17.85 26.41
C ILE A 155 -24.93 17.34 26.39
N ALA A 156 -25.88 18.17 25.91
CA ALA A 156 -27.28 17.76 25.81
C ALA A 156 -27.45 16.54 24.90
N ARG A 157 -26.76 16.49 23.76
CA ARG A 157 -26.78 15.34 22.85
C ARG A 157 -26.20 14.08 23.50
N ALA A 158 -25.09 14.20 24.23
CA ALA A 158 -24.48 13.08 24.95
C ALA A 158 -25.40 12.55 26.07
N PHE A 159 -26.09 13.45 26.79
CA PHE A 159 -27.06 13.09 27.81
C PHE A 159 -28.30 12.39 27.23
N VAL A 160 -28.84 12.87 26.10
CA VAL A 160 -29.96 12.21 25.43
C VAL A 160 -29.54 10.82 24.94
N ALA A 161 -28.33 10.67 24.37
CA ALA A 161 -27.83 9.38 23.91
C ALA A 161 -27.66 8.36 25.06
N SER A 162 -27.25 8.79 26.26
CA SER A 162 -27.09 7.90 27.41
C SER A 162 -28.44 7.38 27.93
N LEU A 163 -29.49 8.21 27.92
CA LEU A 163 -30.85 7.79 28.26
C LEU A 163 -31.38 6.70 27.31
N PHE A 164 -31.14 6.84 26.01
CA PHE A 164 -31.50 5.80 25.04
C PHE A 164 -30.73 4.49 25.26
N GLY A 165 -29.44 4.57 25.60
CA GLY A 165 -28.62 3.39 25.92
C GLY A 165 -29.16 2.60 27.12
N ILE A 166 -29.57 3.30 28.19
CA ILE A 166 -30.19 2.66 29.38
C ILE A 166 -31.53 2.01 29.02
N PHE A 167 -32.34 2.65 28.18
CA PHE A 167 -33.63 2.09 27.77
C PHE A 167 -33.46 0.79 26.97
N ILE A 168 -32.51 0.76 26.02
CA ILE A 168 -32.19 -0.44 25.22
C ILE A 168 -31.63 -1.57 26.09
N SER A 169 -30.81 -1.26 27.11
CA SER A 169 -30.26 -2.28 27.99
C SER A 169 -31.35 -2.94 28.85
N ILE A 170 -32.31 -2.17 29.36
CA ILE A 170 -33.46 -2.71 30.11
C ILE A 170 -34.31 -3.64 29.24
N LEU A 171 -34.61 -3.26 27.99
CA LEU A 171 -35.36 -4.11 27.07
C LEU A 171 -34.60 -5.41 26.73
N SER A 172 -33.29 -5.32 26.57
CA SER A 172 -32.43 -6.48 26.28
C SER A 172 -32.40 -7.47 27.44
N VAL A 173 -32.27 -6.99 28.68
CA VAL A 173 -32.31 -7.82 29.89
C VAL A 173 -33.67 -8.47 30.07
N ARG A 174 -34.78 -7.73 29.89
CA ARG A 174 -36.13 -8.31 29.95
C ARG A 174 -36.34 -9.41 28.92
N LYS A 175 -35.91 -9.18 27.67
CA LYS A 175 -36.01 -10.19 26.61
C LYS A 175 -35.22 -11.45 26.97
N TRP A 176 -34.01 -11.29 27.49
CA TRP A 176 -33.17 -12.41 27.93
C TRP A 176 -33.81 -13.22 29.07
N ILE A 177 -34.39 -12.56 30.08
CA ILE A 177 -35.10 -13.25 31.17
C ILE A 177 -36.28 -14.07 30.63
N ILE A 178 -37.11 -13.49 29.77
CA ILE A 178 -38.27 -14.19 29.18
C ILE A 178 -37.83 -15.39 28.32
N GLU A 179 -36.78 -15.24 27.52
CA GLU A 179 -36.25 -16.34 26.71
C GLU A 179 -35.66 -17.46 27.57
N ARG A 180 -35.06 -17.13 28.71
CA ARG A 180 -34.56 -18.11 29.67
C ARG A 180 -35.69 -18.91 30.31
N GLU A 181 -36.73 -18.24 30.81
CA GLU A 181 -37.89 -18.90 31.41
C GLU A 181 -38.60 -19.84 30.43
N LYS A 182 -38.72 -19.45 29.14
CA LYS A 182 -39.30 -20.30 28.10
C LYS A 182 -38.49 -21.57 27.83
N ARG A 183 -37.16 -21.52 27.95
CA ARG A 183 -36.29 -22.70 27.78
C ARG A 183 -36.41 -23.68 28.95
N GLU A 184 -36.56 -23.16 30.17
CA GLU A 184 -36.68 -24.02 31.36
C GLU A 184 -38.03 -24.78 31.40
N VAL A 185 -39.12 -24.20 30.87
CA VAL A 185 -40.44 -24.87 30.79
C VAL A 185 -40.48 -25.98 29.72
N GLN A 186 -39.64 -25.93 28.67
CA GLN A 186 -39.61 -26.97 27.63
C GLN A 186 -38.81 -28.23 28.01
N ILE A 187 -38.14 -28.22 29.17
CA ILE A 187 -37.27 -29.31 29.65
C ILE A 187 -37.99 -30.16 30.73
N LEU A 188 -39.18 -29.75 31.17
CA LEU A 188 -40.10 -30.52 32.05
C LEU A 188 -41.21 -31.17 31.22
#